data_AF-A0A7H8HKZ9-F1
#
_entry.id   AF-A0A7H8HKZ9-F1
#
_cell.length_a   1.000
_cell.length_b   1.000
_cell.length_c   1.000
_cell.angle_alpha   90.00
_cell.angle_beta   90.00
_cell.angle_gamma   90.00
#
_symmetry.space_group_name_H-M   'P 1'
#
loop_
_entity.id
_entity.type
_entity.pdbx_description
1 polymer ?
#
loop_
_entity_poly.entity_id
_entity_poly.type
_entity_poly.pdbx_seq_one_letter_code
_entity_poly.pdbx_strand_id
1 'polypeptide(L)'
;MPTSPSAAPAPPRETFVLRVVRRRDLVRLRRSGPPPGVPLPVTHTDGRDPRYPSPRALRELLGALLEFAVHVGLAVAAAVAVQRTPAATPTAVTLTLIGGFLVVSFADRVLAQRLFAASLGKALLGLRVIRFDTGGGPTLWPLLKQWLFGFAVVFSLFG
;
A
#
# COMPACT_ATOMS: atom_id res chain seq x y z
N MET A 1 -8.08 44.12 -26.61
CA MET A 1 -7.26 42.89 -26.58
C MET A 1 -7.80 41.98 -25.48
N PRO A 2 -8.25 40.76 -25.78
CA PRO A 2 -8.65 39.81 -24.74
C PRO A 2 -7.41 39.29 -24.00
N THR A 3 -7.40 39.43 -22.68
CA THR A 3 -6.36 38.87 -21.81
C THR A 3 -6.49 37.35 -21.77
N SER A 4 -5.40 36.65 -22.06
CA SER A 4 -5.35 35.19 -21.94
C SER A 4 -5.70 34.78 -20.51
N PRO A 5 -6.54 33.74 -20.31
CA PRO A 5 -6.86 33.24 -18.98
C PRO A 5 -5.58 32.78 -18.29
N SER A 6 -5.32 33.36 -17.12
CA SER A 6 -4.21 32.98 -16.23
C SER A 6 -4.28 31.48 -15.98
N ALA A 7 -3.26 30.74 -16.42
CA ALA A 7 -3.16 29.31 -16.20
C ALA A 7 -3.19 29.03 -14.70
N ALA A 8 -4.12 28.19 -14.25
CA ALA A 8 -4.21 27.79 -12.86
C ALA A 8 -2.85 27.25 -12.38
N PRO A 9 -2.39 27.61 -11.17
CA PRO A 9 -1.10 27.15 -10.67
C PRO A 9 -1.08 25.63 -10.62
N ALA A 10 0.03 25.04 -11.08
CA ALA A 10 0.22 23.60 -11.01
C ALA A 10 0.03 23.13 -9.56
N PRO A 11 -0.75 22.06 -9.32
CA PRO A 11 -0.96 21.57 -7.97
C PRO A 11 0.39 21.21 -7.32
N PRO A 12 0.55 21.45 -6.01
CA PRO A 12 1.78 21.11 -5.30
C PRO A 12 2.10 19.63 -5.53
N ARG A 13 3.39 19.35 -5.82
CA ARG A 13 3.91 18.00 -6.06
C ARG A 13 3.88 17.17 -4.77
N GLU A 14 2.70 16.75 -4.32
CA GLU A 14 2.58 15.62 -3.41
C GLU A 14 2.78 14.32 -4.19
N THR A 15 4.00 14.13 -4.70
CA THR A 15 4.42 13.04 -5.59
C THR A 15 4.52 11.67 -4.90
N PHE A 16 4.18 11.58 -3.61
CA PHE A 16 4.37 10.38 -2.79
C PHE A 16 3.06 9.77 -2.29
N VAL A 17 1.91 10.27 -2.73
CA VAL A 17 0.62 9.74 -2.28
C VAL A 17 0.28 8.48 -3.08
N LEU A 18 0.08 7.38 -2.34
CA LEU A 18 -0.39 6.12 -2.88
C LEU A 18 -1.89 5.98 -2.61
N ARG A 19 -2.60 5.33 -3.54
CA ARG A 19 -4.03 5.07 -3.44
C ARG A 19 -4.31 3.61 -3.67
N VAL A 20 -5.22 3.06 -2.86
CA VAL A 20 -5.73 1.71 -3.06
C VAL A 20 -7.00 1.80 -3.90
N VAL A 21 -7.10 0.94 -4.91
CA VAL A 21 -8.24 0.85 -5.83
C VAL A 21 -8.55 -0.62 -6.11
N ARG A 22 -9.76 -0.89 -6.61
CA ARG A 22 -10.14 -2.25 -6.99
C ARG A 22 -9.50 -2.62 -8.32
N ARG A 23 -8.91 -3.81 -8.41
CA ARG A 23 -8.31 -4.35 -9.64
C ARG A 23 -9.33 -4.36 -10.78
N ARG A 24 -10.60 -4.69 -10.49
CA ARG A 24 -11.70 -4.67 -11.47
C ARG A 24 -11.91 -3.27 -12.07
N ASP A 25 -11.83 -2.22 -11.25
CA ASP A 25 -12.00 -0.85 -11.72
C ASP A 25 -10.84 -0.42 -12.62
N LEU A 26 -9.60 -0.77 -12.26
CA LEU A 26 -8.44 -0.52 -13.11
C LEU A 26 -8.53 -1.25 -14.45
N VAL A 27 -8.97 -2.51 -14.45
CA VAL A 27 -9.16 -3.29 -15.68
C VAL A 27 -10.27 -2.68 -16.54
N ARG A 28 -11.39 -2.28 -15.92
CA ARG A 28 -12.48 -1.57 -16.62
C ARG A 28 -11.97 -0.28 -17.25
N LEU A 29 -11.27 0.55 -16.48
CA LEU A 29 -10.73 1.83 -16.94
C LEU A 29 -9.78 1.66 -18.12
N ARG A 30 -8.91 0.64 -18.09
CA ARG A 30 -7.98 0.34 -19.19
C ARG A 30 -8.67 -0.18 -20.45
N ARG A 31 -9.79 -0.90 -20.30
CA ARG A 31 -10.52 -1.50 -21.44
C ARG A 31 -11.51 -0.54 -22.08
N SER A 32 -12.18 0.26 -21.28
CA SER A 32 -13.36 1.02 -21.70
C SER A 32 -13.18 2.53 -21.56
N GLY A 33 -12.04 2.99 -21.02
CA GLY A 33 -11.82 4.39 -20.71
C GLY A 33 -12.60 4.87 -19.47
N PRO A 34 -12.48 6.16 -19.15
CA PRO A 34 -13.23 6.76 -18.06
C PRO A 34 -14.74 6.87 -18.38
N PRO A 35 -15.61 7.02 -17.37
CA PRO A 35 -17.04 7.21 -17.59
C PRO A 35 -17.32 8.43 -18.49
N PRO A 36 -18.15 8.30 -19.55
CA PRO A 36 -18.48 9.42 -20.43
C PRO A 36 -19.35 10.45 -19.72
N GLY A 37 -19.17 11.73 -20.06
CA GLY A 37 -20.02 12.83 -19.56
C GLY A 37 -19.80 13.21 -18.09
N VAL A 38 -18.79 12.64 -17.42
CA VAL A 38 -18.45 12.98 -16.03
C VAL A 38 -17.13 13.76 -15.98
N PRO A 39 -17.09 14.94 -15.35
CA PRO A 39 -15.83 15.65 -15.12
C PRO A 39 -14.88 14.77 -14.29
N LEU A 40 -13.66 14.56 -14.81
CA LEU A 40 -12.64 13.77 -14.12
C LEU A 40 -11.72 14.71 -13.35
N PRO A 41 -11.39 14.39 -12.09
CA PRO A 41 -10.36 15.14 -11.36
C PRO A 41 -9.02 15.10 -12.10
N VAL A 42 -8.19 16.13 -11.92
CA VAL A 42 -6.85 16.16 -12.55
C VAL A 42 -5.99 14.98 -12.11
N THR A 43 -6.17 14.55 -10.87
CA THR A 43 -5.40 13.53 -10.20
C THR A 43 -6.30 12.41 -9.66
N HIS A 44 -5.72 11.31 -9.20
CA HIS A 44 -6.48 10.16 -8.69
C HIS A 44 -6.79 10.25 -7.17
N THR A 45 -7.01 11.45 -6.62
CA THR A 45 -7.07 11.68 -5.14
C THR A 45 -8.36 11.25 -4.54
N ASP A 46 -9.45 11.46 -5.27
CA ASP A 46 -10.72 11.69 -4.63
C ASP A 46 -11.28 10.36 -4.18
N GLY A 47 -11.72 10.27 -2.92
CA GLY A 47 -12.40 9.09 -2.40
C GLY A 47 -13.60 8.67 -3.26
N ARG A 48 -14.12 9.63 -4.05
CA ARG A 48 -15.22 9.50 -5.02
C ARG A 48 -14.76 9.63 -6.49
N ASP A 49 -13.49 9.40 -6.81
CA ASP A 49 -13.01 9.43 -8.20
C ASP A 49 -13.89 8.50 -9.08
N PRO A 50 -14.62 9.03 -10.07
CA PRO A 50 -15.51 8.24 -10.93
C PRO A 50 -14.78 7.14 -11.69
N ARG A 51 -13.45 7.23 -11.83
CA ARG A 51 -12.62 6.15 -12.38
C ARG A 51 -12.67 4.89 -11.52
N TYR A 52 -12.85 4.99 -10.21
CA TYR A 52 -12.81 3.87 -9.25
C TYR A 52 -14.07 3.81 -8.35
N PRO A 53 -15.25 3.49 -8.90
CA PRO A 53 -16.52 3.59 -8.21
C PRO A 53 -16.74 2.50 -7.14
N SER A 54 -15.94 1.43 -7.13
CA SER A 54 -16.21 0.30 -6.22
C SER A 54 -15.85 0.62 -4.77
N PRO A 55 -16.71 0.27 -3.79
CA PRO A 55 -16.38 0.42 -2.37
C PRO A 55 -15.22 -0.51 -1.98
N ARG A 56 -14.33 0.01 -1.15
CA ARG A 56 -13.03 -0.63 -0.85
C ARG A 56 -12.61 -0.60 0.61
N ALA A 57 -13.17 0.28 1.46
CA ALA A 57 -12.78 0.42 2.86
C ALA A 57 -12.74 -0.92 3.63
N LEU A 58 -13.81 -1.71 3.57
CA LEU A 58 -13.84 -3.02 4.22
C LEU A 58 -12.76 -3.98 3.69
N ARG A 59 -12.50 -3.96 2.38
CA ARG A 59 -11.48 -4.82 1.76
C ARG A 59 -10.08 -4.34 2.12
N GLU A 60 -9.88 -3.04 2.24
CA GLU A 60 -8.60 -2.47 2.69
C GLU A 60 -8.32 -2.88 4.12
N LEU A 61 -9.31 -2.78 5.00
CA LEU A 61 -9.21 -3.22 6.40
C LEU A 61 -8.94 -4.73 6.49
N LEU A 62 -9.77 -5.57 5.86
CA LEU A 62 -9.57 -7.02 5.86
C LEU A 62 -8.23 -7.42 5.23
N GLY A 63 -7.80 -6.71 4.20
CA GLY A 63 -6.51 -6.95 3.55
C GLY A 63 -5.34 -6.61 4.46
N ALA A 64 -5.43 -5.50 5.21
CA ALA A 64 -4.45 -5.12 6.21
C ALA A 64 -4.40 -6.12 7.38
N LEU A 65 -5.56 -6.60 7.86
CA LEU A 65 -5.63 -7.59 8.93
C LEU A 65 -5.05 -8.95 8.50
N LEU A 66 -5.39 -9.42 7.30
CA LEU A 66 -4.86 -10.68 6.76
C LEU A 66 -3.35 -10.59 6.57
N GLU A 67 -2.88 -9.48 6.03
CA GLU A 67 -1.46 -9.21 5.84
C GLU A 67 -0.71 -9.19 7.18
N PHE A 68 -1.24 -8.49 8.18
CA PHE A 68 -0.68 -8.47 9.53
C PHE A 68 -0.62 -9.88 10.14
N ALA A 69 -1.70 -10.66 10.03
CA ALA A 69 -1.74 -12.03 10.55
C ALA A 69 -0.68 -12.93 9.88
N VAL A 70 -0.47 -12.80 8.57
CA VAL A 70 0.59 -13.54 7.86
C VAL A 70 1.97 -13.13 8.35
N HIS A 71 2.23 -11.83 8.54
CA HIS A 71 3.53 -11.35 9.02
C HIS A 71 3.82 -11.84 10.44
N VAL A 72 2.84 -11.77 11.36
CA VAL A 72 2.95 -12.31 12.72
C VAL A 72 3.16 -13.83 12.68
N GLY A 73 2.36 -14.56 11.90
CA GLY A 73 2.45 -16.02 11.80
C GLY A 73 3.83 -16.49 11.34
N LEU A 74 4.39 -15.86 10.31
CA LEU A 74 5.73 -16.18 9.81
C LEU A 74 6.83 -15.82 10.81
N ALA A 75 6.70 -14.67 11.49
CA ALA A 75 7.66 -14.27 12.52
C ALA A 75 7.66 -15.22 13.73
N VAL A 76 6.47 -15.63 14.19
CA VAL A 76 6.32 -16.62 15.27
C VAL A 76 6.87 -17.98 14.84
N ALA A 77 6.58 -18.43 13.63
CA ALA A 77 7.13 -19.69 13.11
C ALA A 77 8.66 -19.68 13.08
N ALA A 78 9.27 -18.58 12.64
CA ALA A 78 10.73 -18.41 12.65
C ALA A 78 11.29 -18.40 14.09
N ALA A 79 10.65 -17.69 15.01
CA ALA A 79 11.07 -17.64 16.41
C ALA A 79 10.99 -19.01 17.09
N VAL A 80 9.92 -19.78 16.83
CA VAL A 80 9.76 -21.17 17.30
C VAL A 80 10.83 -22.08 16.70
N ALA A 81 11.20 -21.89 15.43
CA ALA A 81 12.28 -22.66 14.82
C ALA A 81 13.63 -22.37 15.51
N VAL A 82 13.95 -21.10 15.77
CA VAL A 82 15.17 -20.70 16.50
C VAL A 82 15.19 -21.26 17.92
N GLN A 83 14.05 -21.29 18.61
CA GLN A 83 13.94 -21.85 19.97
C GLN A 83 14.32 -23.33 20.04
N ARG A 84 14.24 -24.07 18.92
CA ARG A 84 14.63 -25.48 18.83
C ARG A 84 16.10 -25.71 18.48
N THR A 85 16.91 -24.64 18.40
CA THR A 85 18.33 -24.73 18.08
C THR A 85 19.19 -24.69 19.36
N PRO A 86 20.41 -25.26 19.34
CA PRO A 86 21.35 -25.10 20.46
C PRO A 86 21.76 -23.64 20.74
N ALA A 87 21.55 -22.74 19.78
CA ALA A 87 21.82 -21.31 19.90
C ALA A 87 20.65 -20.52 20.51
N ALA A 88 19.59 -21.19 20.97
CA ALA A 88 18.40 -20.56 21.52
C ALA A 88 18.72 -19.80 22.81
N THR A 89 18.68 -18.47 22.72
CA THR A 89 18.64 -17.57 23.88
C THR A 89 17.36 -16.75 23.83
N PRO A 90 16.83 -16.25 24.97
CA PRO A 90 15.68 -15.36 24.97
C PRO A 90 15.86 -14.15 24.05
N THR A 91 17.07 -13.60 24.01
CA THR A 91 17.45 -12.51 23.10
C THR A 91 17.37 -12.94 21.64
N ALA A 92 17.94 -14.08 21.26
CA ALA A 92 17.90 -14.57 19.89
C ALA A 92 16.46 -14.83 19.40
N VAL A 93 15.60 -15.40 20.25
CA VAL A 93 14.18 -15.64 19.94
C VAL A 93 13.44 -14.31 19.76
N THR A 94 13.67 -13.34 20.66
CA THR A 94 13.04 -12.01 20.59
C THR A 94 13.47 -11.23 19.35
N LEU A 95 14.77 -11.22 19.04
CA LEU A 95 15.31 -10.59 17.83
C LEU A 95 14.79 -11.27 16.56
N THR A 96 14.62 -12.60 16.58
CA THR A 96 14.03 -13.33 15.45
C THR A 96 12.56 -12.97 15.25
N LEU A 97 11.79 -12.83 16.33
CA LEU A 97 10.39 -12.44 16.26
C LEU A 97 10.24 -11.03 15.67
N ILE A 98 10.94 -10.04 16.24
CA ILE A 98 10.86 -8.65 15.78
C ILE A 98 11.46 -8.51 14.37
N GLY A 99 12.68 -9.02 14.16
CA GLY A 99 13.38 -8.95 12.89
C GLY A 99 12.64 -9.72 11.78
N GLY A 100 12.11 -10.91 12.09
CA GLY A 100 11.32 -11.70 11.17
C GLY A 100 10.05 -10.97 10.73
N PHE A 101 9.32 -10.37 11.68
CA PHE A 101 8.16 -9.55 11.35
C PHE A 101 8.53 -8.38 10.41
N LEU A 102 9.60 -7.64 10.74
CA LEU A 102 10.04 -6.50 9.94
C LEU A 102 10.49 -6.89 8.54
N VAL A 103 11.26 -7.98 8.40
CA VAL A 103 11.74 -8.49 7.10
C VAL A 103 10.56 -8.92 6.23
N VAL A 104 9.64 -9.71 6.77
CA VAL A 104 8.46 -10.18 6.04
C VAL A 104 7.56 -8.99 5.64
N SER A 105 7.33 -8.06 6.57
CA SER A 105 6.55 -6.85 6.33
C SER A 105 7.17 -5.97 5.24
N PHE A 106 8.48 -5.75 5.30
CA PHE A 106 9.20 -4.99 4.28
C PHE A 106 9.13 -5.68 2.91
N ALA A 107 9.40 -6.99 2.85
CA ALA A 107 9.34 -7.75 1.62
C ALA A 107 7.95 -7.66 0.96
N ASP A 108 6.88 -7.79 1.73
CA ASP A 108 5.51 -7.73 1.20
C ASP A 108 5.07 -6.30 0.83
N ARG A 109 5.26 -5.33 1.74
CA ARG A 109 4.74 -3.97 1.55
C ARG A 109 5.60 -3.08 0.66
N VAL A 110 6.88 -3.37 0.53
CA VAL A 110 7.80 -2.60 -0.31
C VAL A 110 8.12 -3.36 -1.58
N LEU A 111 8.65 -4.59 -1.49
CA LEU A 111 9.13 -5.31 -2.68
C LEU A 111 7.98 -5.91 -3.49
N ALA A 112 7.12 -6.72 -2.87
CA ALA A 112 5.99 -7.34 -3.56
C ALA A 112 5.01 -6.27 -4.06
N GLN A 113 4.69 -5.27 -3.22
CA GLN A 113 3.83 -4.16 -3.63
C GLN A 113 4.45 -3.32 -4.77
N ARG A 114 5.78 -3.17 -4.86
CA ARG A 114 6.46 -2.51 -5.99
C ARG A 114 6.31 -3.27 -7.29
N LEU A 115 6.45 -4.60 -7.24
CA LEU A 115 6.42 -5.48 -8.41
C LEU A 115 4.99 -5.72 -8.91
N PHE A 116 4.08 -6.05 -8.00
CA PHE A 116 2.72 -6.48 -8.35
C PHE A 116 1.68 -5.37 -8.21
N ALA A 117 2.08 -4.19 -7.74
CA ALA A 117 1.17 -3.12 -7.35
C ALA A 117 0.13 -3.58 -6.32
N ALA A 118 0.46 -4.57 -5.49
CA ALA A 118 -0.37 -5.07 -4.40
C ALA A 118 0.50 -5.86 -3.43
N SER A 119 0.26 -5.70 -2.12
CA SER A 119 0.71 -6.66 -1.11
C SER A 119 -0.18 -7.90 -1.10
N LEU A 120 0.23 -8.95 -0.40
CA LEU A 120 -0.48 -10.24 -0.38
C LEU A 120 -1.97 -10.09 0.01
N GLY A 121 -2.26 -9.44 1.14
CA GLY A 121 -3.64 -9.26 1.61
C GLY A 121 -4.49 -8.43 0.63
N LYS A 122 -3.88 -7.41 0.02
CA LYS A 122 -4.54 -6.60 -1.02
C LYS A 122 -4.81 -7.42 -2.28
N ALA A 123 -3.86 -8.23 -2.71
CA ALA A 123 -3.99 -9.08 -3.89
C ALA A 123 -5.15 -10.08 -3.74
N LEU A 124 -5.24 -10.74 -2.58
CA LEU A 124 -6.31 -11.69 -2.26
C LEU A 124 -7.70 -11.07 -2.29
N LEU A 125 -7.82 -9.79 -1.91
CA LEU A 125 -9.09 -9.05 -1.93
C LEU A 125 -9.31 -8.25 -3.23
N GLY A 126 -8.52 -8.51 -4.26
CA GLY A 126 -8.64 -7.88 -5.57
C GLY A 126 -8.39 -6.37 -5.52
N LEU A 127 -7.50 -5.92 -4.65
CA LEU A 127 -7.03 -4.54 -4.53
C LEU A 127 -5.68 -4.36 -5.23
N ARG A 128 -5.43 -3.13 -5.65
CA ARG A 128 -4.20 -2.67 -6.28
C ARG A 128 -3.85 -1.30 -5.70
N VAL A 129 -2.56 -1.01 -5.60
CA VAL A 129 -2.01 0.28 -5.21
C VAL A 129 -1.58 1.01 -6.47
N ILE A 130 -1.96 2.27 -6.59
CA ILE A 130 -1.61 3.15 -7.69
C ILE A 130 -1.01 4.44 -7.15
N ARG A 131 -0.25 5.14 -8.00
CA ARG A 131 0.18 6.49 -7.69
C ARG A 131 -0.96 7.47 -7.92
N PHE A 132 -1.03 8.42 -7.02
CA PHE A 132 -2.00 9.50 -7.05
C PHE A 132 -1.92 10.37 -8.31
N ASP A 133 -0.70 10.68 -8.76
CA ASP A 133 -0.43 11.63 -9.85
C ASP A 133 -0.80 11.10 -11.24
N THR A 134 -0.56 9.82 -11.49
CA THR A 134 -0.61 9.23 -12.84
C THR A 134 -1.50 8.00 -12.94
N GLY A 135 -1.96 7.45 -11.83
CA GLY A 135 -2.68 6.17 -11.79
C GLY A 135 -1.81 4.96 -12.14
N GLY A 136 -0.50 5.18 -12.36
CA GLY A 136 0.48 4.14 -12.60
C GLY A 136 0.79 3.29 -11.37
N GLY A 137 1.63 2.27 -11.53
CA GLY A 137 2.10 1.43 -10.42
C GLY A 137 2.97 2.22 -9.42
N PRO A 138 3.03 1.77 -8.15
CA PRO A 138 3.78 2.46 -7.11
C PRO A 138 5.28 2.41 -7.38
N THR A 139 6.01 3.43 -6.92
CA THR A 139 7.48 3.49 -6.97
C THR A 139 8.07 3.16 -5.60
N LEU A 140 9.37 2.88 -5.55
CA LEU A 140 10.06 2.40 -4.34
C LEU A 140 9.96 3.41 -3.19
N TRP A 141 10.19 4.69 -3.47
CA TRP A 141 10.30 5.72 -2.43
C TRP A 141 8.98 6.04 -1.70
N PRO A 142 7.83 6.23 -2.38
CA PRO A 142 6.53 6.30 -1.70
C PRO A 142 6.23 5.08 -0.82
N LEU A 143 6.54 3.87 -1.31
CA LEU A 143 6.31 2.64 -0.56
C LEU A 143 7.17 2.59 0.70
N LEU A 144 8.45 2.92 0.58
CA LEU A 144 9.37 2.96 1.71
C LEU A 144 8.94 3.99 2.76
N LYS A 145 8.57 5.20 2.34
CA LYS A 145 8.02 6.23 3.24
C LYS A 145 6.76 5.76 3.96
N GLN A 146 5.82 5.16 3.22
CA GLN A 146 4.59 4.63 3.82
C GLN A 146 4.88 3.50 4.81
N TRP A 147 5.86 2.64 4.52
CA TRP A 147 6.30 1.58 5.41
C TRP A 147 6.95 2.14 6.69
N LEU A 148 7.87 3.10 6.55
CA LEU A 148 8.52 3.77 7.68
C LEU A 148 7.51 4.53 8.55
N PHE A 149 6.55 5.22 7.94
CA PHE A 149 5.48 5.90 8.67
C PHE A 149 4.61 4.90 9.45
N GLY A 150 4.21 3.79 8.83
CA GLY A 150 3.47 2.74 9.51
C GLY A 150 4.24 2.14 10.68
N PHE A 151 5.55 1.91 10.50
CA PHE A 151 6.44 1.44 11.56
C PHE A 151 6.51 2.45 12.71
N ALA A 152 6.72 3.74 12.41
CA ALA A 152 6.77 4.80 13.42
C ALA A 152 5.47 4.90 14.22
N VAL A 153 4.31 4.85 13.55
CA VAL A 153 3.00 4.87 14.23
C VAL A 153 2.84 3.70 15.17
N VAL A 154 3.17 2.47 14.73
CA VAL A 154 3.09 1.30 15.61
C VAL A 154 4.05 1.45 16.78
N PHE A 155 5.31 1.84 16.53
CA PHE A 155 6.30 2.03 17.58
C PHE A 155 5.82 3.06 18.64
N SER A 156 5.26 4.20 18.21
CA SER A 156 4.71 5.22 19.11
C SER A 156 3.50 4.79 19.93
N LEU A 157 2.82 3.69 19.58
CA LEU A 157 1.72 3.15 20.38
C LEU A 157 2.20 2.21 21.49
N PHE A 158 3.44 1.73 21.42
CA PHE A 158 3.99 0.71 22.33
C PHE A 158 5.28 1.12 23.05
N GLY A 159 5.85 2.28 22.74
CA GLY A 159 7.02 2.88 23.38
C GLY A 159 6.65 4.13 24.16
#